data_AF-A0AAV8RQI8-F1
#
_entry.id   AF-A0AAV8RQI8-F1
#
_cell.length_a   1.000
_cell.length_b   1.000
_cell.length_c   1.000
_cell.angle_alpha   90.00
_cell.angle_beta   90.00
_cell.angle_gamma   90.00
#
_symmetry.space_group_name_H-M   'P 1'
#
loop_
_entity.id
_entity.type
_entity.pdbx_description
1 polymer ?
#
loop_
_entity_poly.entity_id
_entity_poly.type
_entity_poly.pdbx_seq_one_letter_code
_entity_poly.pdbx_strand_id
1 'polypeptide(L)'
;MLPLLKPINYLAPMLVSALFLLVLFSGYLEFPSFSSPIPIPTSSVRVRGPKSPFTDLAAAFELWDSQVGCDRFRSAHARWVANASAIQADGGDCAAVGMGHVSVLVKGWTWIPDSMNNLYSCRCEMTCLWTKSPVLADHPDAMLFESATPPLTRKKGDPLRVYMDLEASRKPSGFEDIFIGYHAKDDVQSTYAGTLFHKNRNYQVSSQKRNDILVYWSSSRCLPQRNQLAQKFFSFISYHSFGKCLNNVGGPNVALSLYPECSMGENSVPHWWDHLHCAMSHYKFVLAIENTMTESYVTEKLYYALDSGAVPIYFGAPNVWDFVPPNSIIDGSKFSSLEELASYIKELADDPIAYAEYHAWRRCGVMGNYGKTRATSLDTLPCRLCEFVSRKGGRNARAL
;
A
#
# COMPACT_ATOMS: atom_id res chain seq x y z
N MET A 1 -66.23 -9.63 38.23
CA MET A 1 -65.89 -10.63 37.18
C MET A 1 -64.71 -10.10 36.38
N LEU A 2 -63.48 -10.45 36.76
CA LEU A 2 -62.28 -10.22 35.93
C LEU A 2 -62.04 -11.47 35.09
N PRO A 3 -61.78 -11.38 33.77
CA PRO A 3 -61.27 -12.53 33.02
C PRO A 3 -59.75 -12.61 33.10
N LEU A 4 -59.29 -13.84 33.34
CA LEU A 4 -57.91 -14.29 33.44
C LEU A 4 -57.25 -14.27 32.04
N LEU A 5 -56.17 -13.49 31.85
CA LEU A 5 -55.32 -13.56 30.65
C LEU A 5 -54.26 -14.66 30.83
N LYS A 6 -54.24 -15.65 29.92
CA LYS A 6 -53.23 -16.71 29.86
C LYS A 6 -51.88 -16.17 29.37
N PRO A 7 -50.75 -16.67 29.87
CA PRO A 7 -49.44 -16.29 29.36
C PRO A 7 -49.17 -16.94 27.99
N ILE A 8 -48.80 -16.13 27.01
CA ILE A 8 -48.36 -16.58 25.68
C ILE A 8 -46.89 -17.00 25.78
N ASN A 9 -46.59 -18.23 25.38
CA ASN A 9 -45.27 -18.84 25.49
C ASN A 9 -44.40 -18.47 24.28
N TYR A 10 -43.54 -17.45 24.42
CA TYR A 10 -42.70 -16.89 23.35
C TYR A 10 -41.47 -17.74 22.97
N LEU A 11 -41.23 -18.87 23.62
CA LEU A 11 -40.04 -19.71 23.37
C LEU A 11 -40.11 -20.48 22.04
N ALA A 12 -41.29 -20.89 21.58
CA ALA A 12 -41.44 -21.66 20.34
C ALA A 12 -41.16 -20.83 19.06
N PRO A 13 -41.69 -19.59 18.89
CA PRO A 13 -41.40 -18.82 17.68
C PRO A 13 -39.97 -18.25 17.62
N MET A 14 -39.27 -18.08 18.75
CA MET A 14 -37.86 -17.65 18.74
C MET A 14 -36.91 -18.74 18.23
N LEU A 15 -37.15 -20.01 18.56
CA LEU A 15 -36.29 -21.12 18.13
C LEU A 15 -36.42 -21.41 16.62
N VAL A 16 -37.62 -21.24 16.05
CA VAL A 16 -37.84 -21.40 14.60
C VAL A 16 -37.20 -20.25 13.82
N SER A 17 -37.18 -19.04 14.38
CA SER A 17 -36.53 -17.86 13.77
C SER A 17 -35.00 -17.94 13.78
N ALA A 18 -34.41 -18.50 14.85
CA ALA A 18 -32.96 -18.70 14.96
C ALA A 18 -32.43 -19.79 14.01
N LEU A 19 -33.22 -20.85 13.77
CA LEU A 19 -32.83 -21.92 12.83
C LEU A 19 -32.90 -21.46 11.36
N PHE A 20 -33.85 -20.57 11.02
CA PHE A 20 -33.97 -20.01 9.67
C PHE A 20 -32.83 -19.02 9.34
N LEU A 21 -32.35 -18.27 10.34
CA LEU A 21 -31.17 -17.40 10.20
C LEU A 21 -29.86 -18.19 10.02
N LEU A 22 -29.70 -19.33 10.69
CA LEU A 22 -28.51 -20.19 10.53
C LEU A 22 -28.42 -20.86 9.14
N VAL A 23 -29.56 -21.16 8.50
CA VAL A 23 -29.61 -21.73 7.15
C VAL A 23 -29.44 -20.65 6.05
N LEU A 24 -29.84 -19.39 6.32
CA LEU A 24 -29.60 -18.27 5.41
C LEU A 24 -28.15 -17.76 5.43
N PHE A 25 -27.40 -17.97 6.53
CA PHE A 25 -26.00 -17.57 6.65
C PHE A 25 -24.98 -18.68 6.29
N SER A 26 -25.41 -19.92 6.08
CA SER A 26 -24.53 -21.01 5.62
C SER A 26 -24.39 -21.10 4.08
N GLY A 27 -25.14 -20.30 3.33
CA GLY A 27 -25.15 -20.30 1.86
C GLY A 27 -24.24 -19.29 1.16
N TYR A 28 -23.39 -18.54 1.88
CA TYR A 28 -22.50 -17.51 1.31
C TYR A 28 -21.02 -17.71 1.68
N LEU A 29 -20.55 -18.95 1.64
CA LEU A 29 -19.12 -19.26 1.63
C LEU A 29 -18.74 -20.02 0.35
N GLU A 30 -19.11 -19.48 -0.80
CA GLU A 30 -18.38 -19.76 -2.04
C GLU A 30 -17.11 -18.90 -2.01
N PHE A 31 -16.02 -19.49 -1.51
CA PHE A 31 -14.69 -18.98 -1.84
C PHE A 31 -14.49 -19.20 -3.35
N PRO A 32 -14.28 -18.16 -4.16
CA PRO A 32 -13.84 -18.38 -5.52
C PRO A 32 -12.47 -19.03 -5.45
N SER A 33 -12.40 -20.30 -5.84
CA SER A 33 -11.18 -21.05 -6.10
C SER A 33 -10.49 -20.47 -7.33
N PHE A 34 -9.83 -19.32 -7.17
CA PHE A 34 -8.85 -18.85 -8.16
C PHE A 34 -7.52 -19.54 -7.91
N SER A 35 -7.42 -20.80 -8.35
CA SER A 35 -6.14 -21.40 -8.69
C SER A 35 -5.69 -20.86 -10.05
N SER A 36 -5.15 -19.64 -10.07
CA SER A 36 -4.14 -19.31 -11.06
C SER A 36 -2.79 -19.71 -10.45
N PRO A 37 -2.06 -20.65 -11.06
CA PRO A 37 -0.73 -21.00 -10.60
C PRO A 37 0.18 -19.82 -10.94
N ILE A 38 0.30 -18.87 -10.01
CA ILE A 38 1.54 -18.11 -9.92
C ILE A 38 2.60 -19.19 -9.75
N PRO A 39 3.66 -19.24 -10.57
CA PRO A 39 4.75 -20.11 -10.26
C PRO A 39 5.30 -19.58 -8.94
N ILE A 40 4.93 -20.27 -7.85
CA ILE A 40 5.89 -20.55 -6.79
C ILE A 40 7.14 -20.93 -7.59
N PRO A 41 8.30 -20.29 -7.36
CA PRO A 41 9.53 -20.93 -7.77
C PRO A 41 9.45 -22.28 -7.09
N THR A 42 9.05 -23.31 -7.85
CA THR A 42 9.31 -24.69 -7.49
C THR A 42 10.74 -24.63 -7.03
N SER A 43 10.98 -25.23 -5.87
CA SER A 43 12.32 -25.47 -5.37
C SER A 43 13.07 -26.25 -6.45
N SER A 44 13.53 -25.55 -7.50
CA SER A 44 14.75 -25.85 -8.16
C SER A 44 15.69 -25.90 -6.98
N VAL A 45 16.14 -27.11 -6.68
CA VAL A 45 17.19 -27.39 -5.72
C VAL A 45 18.34 -26.48 -6.14
N ARG A 46 18.32 -25.23 -5.65
CA ARG A 46 19.43 -24.31 -5.76
C ARG A 46 20.48 -25.00 -4.93
N VAL A 47 21.59 -25.33 -5.58
CA VAL A 47 22.80 -25.82 -4.92
C VAL A 47 23.00 -24.93 -3.72
N ARG A 48 22.74 -25.47 -2.52
CA ARG A 48 22.81 -24.73 -1.26
C ARG A 48 24.25 -24.26 -1.13
N GLY A 49 24.47 -22.97 -1.39
CA GLY A 49 25.73 -22.33 -1.06
C GLY A 49 26.00 -22.50 0.44
N PRO A 50 27.26 -22.46 0.87
CA PRO A 50 27.58 -22.46 2.29
C PRO A 50 26.87 -21.29 2.98
N LYS A 51 26.20 -21.56 4.11
CA LYS A 51 25.60 -20.53 4.96
C LYS A 51 26.71 -19.55 5.37
N SER A 52 26.59 -18.31 4.96
CA SER A 52 27.56 -17.26 5.20
C SER A 52 26.83 -16.02 5.71
N PRO A 53 26.72 -15.86 7.04
CA PRO A 53 26.17 -14.65 7.62
C PRO A 53 26.89 -13.43 7.06
N PHE A 54 26.14 -12.46 6.55
CA PHE A 54 26.68 -11.27 5.88
C PHE A 54 26.00 -10.01 6.41
N THR A 55 26.74 -8.91 6.51
CA THR A 55 26.19 -7.59 6.84
C THR A 55 26.34 -6.61 5.69
N ASP A 56 27.39 -6.75 4.89
CA ASP A 56 27.69 -5.86 3.78
C ASP A 56 26.84 -6.19 2.55
N LEU A 57 25.94 -5.28 2.18
CA LEU A 57 25.11 -5.44 0.98
C LEU A 57 25.87 -5.30 -0.33
N ALA A 58 26.89 -4.45 -0.39
CA ALA A 58 27.66 -4.26 -1.62
C ALA A 58 28.38 -5.56 -1.98
N ALA A 59 29.02 -6.19 -1.01
CA ALA A 59 29.65 -7.51 -1.19
C ALA A 59 28.63 -8.59 -1.59
N ALA A 60 27.43 -8.59 -1.01
CA ALA A 60 26.36 -9.51 -1.39
C ALA A 60 25.92 -9.31 -2.86
N PHE A 61 25.81 -8.06 -3.31
CA PHE A 61 25.50 -7.75 -4.71
C PHE A 61 26.61 -8.15 -5.68
N GLU A 62 27.88 -7.96 -5.31
CA GLU A 62 29.01 -8.41 -6.13
C GLU A 62 29.01 -9.93 -6.32
N LEU A 63 28.74 -10.69 -5.25
CA LEU A 63 28.57 -12.14 -5.34
C LEU A 63 27.40 -12.51 -6.25
N TRP A 64 26.26 -11.84 -6.10
CA TRP A 64 25.08 -12.07 -6.94
C TRP A 64 25.33 -11.74 -8.42
N ASP A 65 25.99 -10.63 -8.72
CA ASP A 65 26.32 -10.23 -10.10
C ASP A 65 27.23 -11.28 -10.76
N SER A 66 28.19 -11.85 -10.01
CA SER A 66 29.12 -12.87 -10.53
C SER A 66 28.48 -14.24 -10.77
N GLN A 67 27.44 -14.60 -10.02
CA GLN A 67 26.84 -15.95 -10.05
C GLN A 67 25.47 -16.01 -10.73
N VAL A 68 24.69 -14.93 -10.65
CA VAL A 68 23.34 -14.84 -11.21
C VAL A 68 23.32 -13.77 -12.28
N GLY A 69 23.48 -12.50 -11.89
CA GLY A 69 23.45 -11.36 -12.80
C GLY A 69 22.10 -11.13 -13.49
N CYS A 70 21.99 -10.00 -14.18
CA CYS A 70 20.71 -9.56 -14.73
C CYS A 70 20.16 -10.45 -15.85
N ASP A 71 21.02 -11.08 -16.66
CA ASP A 71 20.55 -11.88 -17.79
C ASP A 71 19.89 -13.18 -17.31
N ARG A 72 20.46 -13.85 -16.30
CA ARG A 72 19.83 -15.05 -15.71
C ARG A 72 18.56 -14.69 -14.96
N PHE A 73 18.57 -13.59 -14.21
CA PHE A 73 17.38 -13.09 -13.51
C PHE A 73 16.22 -12.78 -14.47
N ARG A 74 16.47 -12.00 -15.53
CA ARG A 74 15.47 -11.71 -16.56
C ARG A 74 14.98 -12.97 -17.24
N SER A 75 15.87 -13.92 -17.54
CA SER A 75 15.50 -15.20 -18.16
C SER A 75 14.58 -16.03 -17.25
N ALA A 76 14.88 -16.07 -15.94
CA ALA A 76 14.05 -16.77 -14.95
C ALA A 76 12.65 -16.15 -14.81
N HIS A 77 12.52 -14.85 -15.05
CA HIS A 77 11.26 -14.11 -14.97
C HIS A 77 10.70 -13.70 -16.35
N ALA A 78 11.18 -14.28 -17.46
CA ALA A 78 10.77 -13.87 -18.80
C ALA A 78 9.27 -14.10 -19.08
N ARG A 79 8.63 -15.02 -18.34
CA ARG A 79 7.19 -15.31 -18.42
C ARG A 79 6.38 -14.64 -17.32
N TRP A 80 6.98 -13.76 -16.53
CA TRP A 80 6.25 -13.03 -15.49
C TRP A 80 5.28 -12.04 -16.13
N VAL A 81 4.00 -12.22 -15.87
CA VAL A 81 2.92 -11.33 -16.36
C VAL A 81 2.08 -10.92 -15.16
N ALA A 82 2.12 -9.63 -14.83
CA ALA A 82 1.19 -9.04 -13.87
C ALA A 82 -0.16 -8.75 -14.54
N ASN A 83 -1.26 -8.78 -13.79
CA ASN A 83 -2.57 -8.44 -14.33
C ASN A 83 -2.60 -6.97 -14.75
N ALA A 84 -2.62 -6.70 -16.07
CA ALA A 84 -2.63 -5.33 -16.58
C ALA A 84 -3.86 -4.53 -16.15
N SER A 85 -4.97 -5.20 -15.81
CA SER A 85 -6.23 -4.58 -15.39
C SER A 85 -6.23 -4.13 -13.93
N ALA A 86 -5.22 -4.52 -13.14
CA ALA A 86 -5.10 -4.12 -11.74
C ALA A 86 -4.67 -2.66 -11.55
N ILE A 87 -4.09 -2.05 -12.59
CA ILE A 87 -3.64 -0.66 -12.61
C ILE A 87 -4.24 0.06 -13.81
N GLN A 88 -4.85 1.23 -13.60
CA GLN A 88 -5.33 2.07 -14.68
C GLN A 88 -4.21 2.47 -15.63
N ALA A 89 -4.51 2.51 -16.92
CA ALA A 89 -3.57 2.96 -17.94
C ALA A 89 -3.19 4.44 -17.73
N ASP A 90 -1.94 4.77 -18.06
CA ASP A 90 -1.44 6.14 -17.94
C ASP A 90 -1.94 7.02 -19.11
N GLY A 91 -3.00 7.77 -18.82
CA GLY A 91 -3.58 8.79 -19.70
C GLY A 91 -4.32 8.23 -20.93
N GLY A 92 -5.40 8.93 -21.29
CA GLY A 92 -6.21 8.63 -22.47
C GLY A 92 -5.81 9.44 -23.70
N ASP A 93 -6.63 9.35 -24.74
CA ASP A 93 -6.50 10.18 -25.93
C ASP A 93 -6.63 11.67 -25.57
N CYS A 94 -5.66 12.48 -26.03
CA CYS A 94 -5.68 13.92 -25.83
C CYS A 94 -6.84 14.60 -26.55
N ALA A 95 -7.39 13.99 -27.62
CA ALA A 95 -8.57 14.52 -28.31
C ALA A 95 -9.82 14.56 -27.41
N ALA A 96 -9.87 13.75 -26.35
CA ALA A 96 -10.97 13.74 -25.39
C ALA A 96 -10.83 14.82 -24.28
N VAL A 97 -9.66 15.46 -24.15
CA VAL A 97 -9.42 16.51 -23.15
C VAL A 97 -9.99 17.82 -23.70
N GLY A 98 -11.16 18.22 -23.21
CA GLY A 98 -11.91 19.38 -23.73
C GLY A 98 -11.49 20.74 -23.15
N MET A 99 -10.71 20.75 -22.08
CA MET A 99 -10.28 21.95 -21.35
C MET A 99 -8.75 22.03 -21.28
N GLY A 100 -8.17 23.17 -21.67
CA GLY A 100 -6.72 23.43 -21.57
C GLY A 100 -6.25 23.85 -20.17
N HIS A 101 -7.18 24.20 -19.29
CA HIS A 101 -6.90 24.50 -17.88
C HIS A 101 -8.01 23.92 -17.01
N VAL A 102 -7.63 23.31 -15.89
CA VAL A 102 -8.55 22.84 -14.86
C VAL A 102 -8.09 23.32 -13.49
N SER A 103 -9.03 23.81 -12.70
CA SER A 103 -8.81 24.22 -11.32
C SER A 103 -9.54 23.28 -10.34
N VAL A 104 -8.78 22.74 -9.39
CA VAL A 104 -9.26 21.86 -8.32
C VAL A 104 -9.02 22.53 -6.97
N LEU A 105 -10.11 22.78 -6.25
CA LEU A 105 -10.06 23.29 -4.88
C LEU A 105 -10.17 22.12 -3.89
N VAL A 106 -9.14 21.93 -3.07
CA VAL A 106 -9.14 20.96 -1.96
C VAL A 106 -9.82 21.57 -0.75
N LYS A 107 -10.94 20.99 -0.31
CA LYS A 107 -11.78 21.56 0.75
C LYS A 107 -11.53 20.89 2.10
N GLY A 108 -11.41 21.70 3.16
CA GLY A 108 -11.38 21.25 4.55
C GLY A 108 -10.01 20.78 5.02
N TRP A 109 -9.98 20.15 6.20
CA TRP A 109 -8.78 19.48 6.69
C TRP A 109 -8.47 18.28 5.80
N THR A 110 -7.19 18.10 5.46
CA THR A 110 -6.74 16.96 4.65
C THR A 110 -5.35 16.52 5.10
N TRP A 111 -5.09 15.22 5.03
CA TRP A 111 -3.74 14.68 5.20
C TRP A 111 -2.85 14.87 3.96
N ILE A 112 -3.42 15.32 2.84
CA ILE A 112 -2.69 15.57 1.61
C ILE A 112 -1.59 16.63 1.83
N PRO A 113 -0.32 16.34 1.50
CA PRO A 113 0.81 17.24 1.76
C PRO A 113 0.67 18.59 1.07
N ASP A 114 1.08 19.67 1.74
CA ASP A 114 1.08 21.03 1.16
C ASP A 114 1.97 21.16 -0.08
N SER A 115 2.97 20.30 -0.22
CA SER A 115 3.80 20.23 -1.44
C SER A 115 3.04 19.86 -2.71
N MET A 116 1.77 19.41 -2.60
CA MET A 116 0.89 19.22 -3.76
C MET A 116 0.17 20.51 -4.17
N ASN A 117 0.24 21.57 -3.38
CA ASN A 117 -0.38 22.86 -3.70
C ASN A 117 0.46 23.56 -4.76
N ASN A 118 0.10 23.38 -6.04
CA ASN A 118 0.90 23.86 -7.17
C ASN A 118 0.06 24.04 -8.45
N LEU A 119 0.65 24.73 -9.43
CA LEU A 119 0.22 24.73 -10.83
C LEU A 119 1.05 23.70 -11.61
N TYR A 120 0.39 22.64 -12.06
CA TYR A 120 1.03 21.54 -12.78
C TYR A 120 0.93 21.73 -14.29
N SER A 121 2.01 21.40 -14.99
CA SER A 121 2.00 21.17 -16.44
C SER A 121 1.75 19.68 -16.69
N CYS A 122 0.62 19.34 -17.28
CA CYS A 122 0.19 17.98 -17.55
C CYS A 122 0.37 17.64 -19.04
N ARG A 123 0.15 16.38 -19.41
CA ARG A 123 0.11 15.99 -20.83
C ARG A 123 -1.05 16.70 -21.56
N CYS A 124 -1.04 16.63 -22.88
CA CYS A 124 -2.05 17.25 -23.74
C CYS A 124 -2.10 18.79 -23.59
N GLU A 125 -0.98 19.44 -23.26
CA GLU A 125 -0.86 20.89 -23.05
C GLU A 125 -1.81 21.46 -21.99
N MET A 126 -2.35 20.58 -21.13
CA MET A 126 -3.28 20.97 -20.08
C MET A 126 -2.51 21.45 -18.86
N THR A 127 -2.99 22.52 -18.24
CA THR A 127 -2.52 22.97 -16.93
C THR A 127 -3.53 22.62 -15.84
N CYS A 128 -3.03 22.25 -14.67
CA CYS A 128 -3.87 21.84 -13.54
C CYS A 128 -3.49 22.65 -12.30
N LEU A 129 -4.37 23.54 -11.86
CA LEU A 129 -4.23 24.21 -10.57
C LEU A 129 -4.81 23.32 -9.49
N TRP A 130 -3.96 22.78 -8.61
CA TRP A 130 -4.37 22.05 -7.41
C TRP A 130 -4.07 22.92 -6.20
N THR A 131 -5.11 23.38 -5.50
CA THR A 131 -4.90 24.36 -4.43
C THR A 131 -5.85 24.19 -3.24
N LYS A 132 -5.37 24.55 -2.06
CA LYS A 132 -6.19 24.72 -0.84
C LYS A 132 -6.73 26.15 -0.72
N SER A 133 -6.28 27.08 -1.56
CA SER A 133 -6.67 28.49 -1.50
C SER A 133 -7.91 28.77 -2.36
N PRO A 134 -9.05 29.16 -1.74
CA PRO A 134 -10.24 29.53 -2.50
C PRO A 134 -10.05 30.83 -3.30
N VAL A 135 -9.06 31.66 -2.94
CA VAL A 135 -8.73 32.90 -3.67
C VAL A 135 -8.02 32.58 -4.99
N LEU A 136 -7.17 31.54 -5.00
CA LEU A 136 -6.46 31.13 -6.20
C LEU A 136 -7.33 30.30 -7.15
N ALA A 137 -8.25 29.50 -6.61
CA ALA A 137 -9.22 28.74 -7.37
C ALA A 137 -10.62 29.36 -7.27
N ASP A 138 -10.73 30.63 -7.66
CA ASP A 138 -12.04 31.30 -7.76
C ASP A 138 -12.90 30.60 -8.83
N HIS A 139 -14.11 30.20 -8.44
CA HIS A 139 -15.03 29.38 -9.23
C HIS A 139 -14.38 28.11 -9.84
N PRO A 140 -13.96 27.13 -9.00
CA PRO A 140 -13.20 25.98 -9.46
C PRO A 140 -14.02 25.07 -10.38
N ASP A 141 -13.33 24.22 -11.14
CA ASP A 141 -13.97 23.19 -11.97
C ASP A 141 -14.36 21.95 -11.18
N ALA A 142 -13.61 21.67 -10.12
CA ALA A 142 -13.88 20.59 -9.19
C ALA A 142 -13.52 20.98 -7.75
N MET A 143 -14.26 20.39 -6.81
CA MET A 143 -13.99 20.46 -5.38
C MET A 143 -13.66 19.07 -4.86
N LEU A 144 -12.49 18.93 -4.26
CA LEU A 144 -12.03 17.67 -3.68
C LEU A 144 -12.33 17.60 -2.18
N PHE A 145 -12.93 16.48 -1.79
CA PHE A 145 -13.26 16.12 -0.42
C PHE A 145 -12.56 14.80 -0.07
N GLU A 146 -11.94 14.71 1.11
CA GLU A 146 -11.19 13.51 1.53
C GLU A 146 -11.72 12.94 2.84
N SER A 147 -11.98 13.78 3.84
CA SER A 147 -12.57 13.38 5.12
C SER A 147 -14.03 13.84 5.32
N ALA A 148 -14.59 14.56 4.35
CA ALA A 148 -15.96 15.08 4.39
C ALA A 148 -16.77 14.50 3.22
N THR A 149 -18.03 14.14 3.47
CA THR A 149 -18.92 13.76 2.36
C THR A 149 -19.21 15.00 1.50
N PRO A 150 -19.16 14.88 0.16
CA PRO A 150 -19.56 15.97 -0.72
C PRO A 150 -21.03 16.37 -0.51
N PRO A 151 -21.43 17.60 -0.92
CA PRO A 151 -22.83 18.00 -0.93
C PRO A 151 -23.72 17.00 -1.69
N LEU A 152 -24.91 16.71 -1.18
CA LEU A 152 -25.83 15.73 -1.77
C LEU A 152 -26.33 16.13 -3.17
N THR A 153 -26.49 17.44 -3.40
CA THR A 153 -26.98 18.00 -4.66
C THR A 153 -25.93 18.91 -5.30
N ARG A 154 -25.94 18.98 -6.63
CA ARG A 154 -25.09 19.87 -7.43
C ARG A 154 -25.96 20.59 -8.45
N LYS A 155 -25.82 21.91 -8.60
CA LYS A 155 -26.49 22.69 -9.64
C LYS A 155 -25.59 22.84 -10.86
N LYS A 156 -26.19 23.18 -12.00
CA LYS A 156 -25.42 23.54 -13.20
C LYS A 156 -24.58 24.78 -12.91
N GLY A 157 -23.29 24.72 -13.23
CA GLY A 157 -22.33 25.77 -12.92
C GLY A 157 -21.59 25.58 -11.59
N ASP A 158 -22.05 24.67 -10.72
CA ASP A 158 -21.30 24.27 -9.54
C ASP A 158 -20.15 23.32 -9.93
N PRO A 159 -19.01 23.36 -9.20
CA PRO A 159 -17.88 22.46 -9.41
C PRO A 159 -18.27 20.99 -9.27
N LEU A 160 -17.59 20.12 -10.01
CA LEU A 160 -17.70 18.67 -9.81
C LEU A 160 -17.29 18.29 -8.39
N ARG A 161 -18.05 17.38 -7.78
CA ARG A 161 -17.76 16.82 -6.46
C ARG A 161 -16.81 15.65 -6.62
N VAL A 162 -15.57 15.84 -6.19
CA VAL A 162 -14.56 14.78 -6.17
C VAL A 162 -14.45 14.25 -4.75
N TYR A 163 -14.71 12.96 -4.55
CA TYR A 163 -14.55 12.34 -3.24
C TYR A 163 -13.39 11.34 -3.27
N MET A 164 -12.44 11.50 -2.37
CA MET A 164 -11.29 10.61 -2.22
C MET A 164 -11.35 9.88 -0.89
N ASP A 165 -11.25 8.55 -0.92
CA ASP A 165 -11.05 7.76 0.29
C ASP A 165 -10.28 6.50 -0.09
N LEU A 166 -9.16 6.28 0.59
CA LEU A 166 -8.24 5.19 0.27
C LEU A 166 -8.33 4.05 1.30
N GLU A 167 -9.20 4.13 2.33
CA GLU A 167 -9.33 3.07 3.32
C GLU A 167 -10.02 1.82 2.76
N ALA A 168 -9.58 0.64 3.22
CA ALA A 168 -10.01 -0.67 2.71
C ALA A 168 -11.54 -0.88 2.71
N SER A 169 -12.26 -0.31 3.68
CA SER A 169 -13.69 -0.49 3.85
C SER A 169 -14.56 0.51 3.07
N ARG A 170 -13.97 1.55 2.45
CA ARG A 170 -14.78 2.63 1.86
C ARG A 170 -15.26 2.27 0.45
N LYS A 171 -16.46 2.74 0.15
CA LYS A 171 -17.12 2.66 -1.16
C LYS A 171 -17.55 4.07 -1.61
N PRO A 172 -17.81 4.26 -2.91
CA PRO A 172 -18.49 5.45 -3.42
C PRO A 172 -19.70 5.81 -2.56
N SER A 173 -19.86 7.09 -2.19
CA SER A 173 -21.01 7.54 -1.39
C SER A 173 -22.28 7.62 -2.22
N GLY A 174 -22.13 7.65 -3.57
CA GLY A 174 -23.22 7.84 -4.52
C GLY A 174 -23.61 9.29 -4.72
N PHE A 175 -22.98 10.22 -4.00
CA PHE A 175 -23.20 11.67 -4.14
C PHE A 175 -22.04 12.37 -4.84
N GLU A 176 -20.89 11.76 -5.03
CA GLU A 176 -19.80 12.34 -5.83
C GLU A 176 -20.05 12.23 -7.33
N ASP A 177 -19.44 13.15 -8.10
CA ASP A 177 -19.38 13.06 -9.56
C ASP A 177 -18.14 12.26 -10.02
N ILE A 178 -17.12 12.16 -9.15
CA ILE A 178 -15.84 11.47 -9.35
C ILE A 178 -15.41 10.86 -8.00
N PHE A 179 -15.17 9.54 -7.96
CA PHE A 179 -14.60 8.84 -6.82
C PHE A 179 -13.12 8.47 -7.05
N ILE A 180 -12.26 8.85 -6.10
CA ILE A 180 -10.84 8.49 -6.08
C ILE A 180 -10.65 7.40 -5.01
N GLY A 181 -10.30 6.20 -5.46
CA GLY A 181 -10.01 5.06 -4.60
C GLY A 181 -8.73 4.34 -5.04
N TYR A 182 -8.42 3.19 -4.44
CA TYR A 182 -7.21 2.42 -4.77
C TYR A 182 -7.46 1.30 -5.79
N HIS A 183 -8.71 1.02 -6.16
CA HIS A 183 -9.04 0.01 -7.16
C HIS A 183 -8.98 0.58 -8.58
N ALA A 184 -8.58 -0.24 -9.55
CA ALA A 184 -8.55 0.16 -10.96
C ALA A 184 -9.95 0.47 -11.55
N LYS A 185 -11.02 -0.02 -10.91
CA LYS A 185 -12.41 0.21 -11.30
C LYS A 185 -13.00 1.53 -10.78
N ASP A 186 -12.31 2.20 -9.86
CA ASP A 186 -12.73 3.51 -9.36
C ASP A 186 -12.52 4.56 -10.48
N ASP A 187 -13.17 5.74 -10.40
CA ASP A 187 -13.07 6.72 -11.50
C ASP A 187 -11.61 7.15 -11.73
N VAL A 188 -10.88 7.40 -10.64
CA VAL A 188 -9.44 7.65 -10.66
C VAL A 188 -8.78 6.82 -9.59
N GLN A 189 -7.83 5.97 -9.99
CA GLN A 189 -7.08 5.13 -9.06
C GLN A 189 -5.94 5.93 -8.41
N SER A 190 -5.72 5.77 -7.11
CA SER A 190 -4.56 6.29 -6.38
C SER A 190 -3.95 5.18 -5.53
N THR A 191 -2.81 4.65 -5.98
CA THR A 191 -2.04 3.67 -5.21
C THR A 191 -1.24 4.34 -4.09
N TYR A 192 -0.81 3.53 -3.12
CA TYR A 192 0.08 3.99 -2.03
C TYR A 192 1.56 3.95 -2.40
N ALA A 193 1.92 3.67 -3.67
CA ALA A 193 3.32 3.54 -4.09
C ALA A 193 4.03 4.90 -4.29
N GLY A 194 3.38 6.02 -3.96
CA GLY A 194 3.90 7.37 -4.18
C GLY A 194 4.81 7.85 -3.06
N THR A 195 5.75 8.71 -3.40
CA THR A 195 6.69 9.37 -2.48
C THR A 195 6.04 10.45 -1.61
N LEU A 196 4.87 10.96 -2.01
CA LEU A 196 4.16 12.03 -1.29
C LEU A 196 3.69 11.65 0.10
N PHE A 197 3.42 10.36 0.34
CA PHE A 197 3.10 9.87 1.68
C PHE A 197 4.30 10.01 2.65
N HIS A 198 5.47 10.51 2.20
CA HIS A 198 6.77 10.25 2.81
C HIS A 198 7.73 11.46 2.83
N LYS A 199 7.30 12.66 2.40
CA LYS A 199 8.22 13.79 2.08
C LYS A 199 9.09 14.35 3.20
N ASN A 200 8.79 14.08 4.47
CA ASN A 200 9.51 14.64 5.62
C ASN A 200 10.38 13.59 6.34
N ARG A 201 11.11 12.74 5.61
CA ARG A 201 11.85 11.61 6.21
C ARG A 201 13.32 11.55 5.78
N ASN A 202 14.16 10.97 6.65
CA ASN A 202 15.52 10.60 6.30
C ASN A 202 15.50 9.34 5.41
N TYR A 203 16.06 9.46 4.20
CA TYR A 203 16.16 8.38 3.19
C TYR A 203 17.54 7.73 3.12
N GLN A 204 18.39 7.95 4.11
CA GLN A 204 19.63 7.21 4.21
C GLN A 204 19.32 5.71 4.22
N VAL A 205 19.87 5.00 3.24
CA VAL A 205 19.79 3.55 3.14
C VAL A 205 21.14 3.00 3.57
N SER A 206 21.15 2.27 4.68
CA SER A 206 22.37 1.63 5.19
C SER A 206 22.91 0.58 4.21
N SER A 207 24.21 0.62 3.94
CA SER A 207 24.94 -0.44 3.23
C SER A 207 25.21 -1.66 4.13
N GLN A 208 25.03 -1.51 5.44
CA GLN A 208 25.23 -2.55 6.44
C GLN A 208 23.91 -3.00 7.06
N LYS A 209 23.70 -4.30 7.12
CA LYS A 209 22.53 -4.95 7.71
C LYS A 209 22.88 -5.67 8.99
N ARG A 210 21.92 -5.76 9.89
CA ARG A 210 22.03 -6.55 11.13
C ARG A 210 21.96 -8.05 10.84
N ASN A 211 22.68 -8.81 11.68
CA ASN A 211 22.59 -10.28 11.75
C ASN A 211 21.96 -10.78 13.05
N ASP A 212 22.00 -9.97 14.11
CA ASP A 212 21.45 -10.32 15.42
C ASP A 212 19.92 -10.20 15.46
N ILE A 213 19.39 -9.09 14.91
CA ILE A 213 17.96 -8.82 14.81
C ILE A 213 17.57 -8.74 13.34
N LEU A 214 16.79 -9.72 12.87
CA LEU A 214 16.49 -9.87 11.44
C LEU A 214 15.33 -9.00 10.96
N VAL A 215 14.31 -8.82 11.80
CA VAL A 215 13.03 -8.23 11.40
C VAL A 215 12.78 -6.88 12.09
N TYR A 216 12.47 -5.87 11.28
CA TYR A 216 11.85 -4.63 11.73
C TYR A 216 10.33 -4.73 11.66
N TRP A 217 9.63 -4.24 12.69
CA TRP A 217 8.20 -3.96 12.64
C TRP A 217 7.88 -2.65 13.35
N SER A 218 6.88 -1.91 12.86
CA SER A 218 6.37 -0.74 13.56
C SER A 218 4.87 -0.61 13.34
N SER A 219 4.14 -0.40 14.44
CA SER A 219 2.74 -0.01 14.31
C SER A 219 2.20 0.75 15.51
N SER A 220 1.25 1.65 15.23
CA SER A 220 0.56 2.44 16.25
C SER A 220 -0.96 2.27 16.26
N ARG A 221 -1.55 1.57 15.27
CA ARG A 221 -2.98 1.22 15.23
C ARG A 221 -3.15 -0.24 15.62
N CYS A 222 -3.35 -0.58 16.89
CA CYS A 222 -3.24 -1.94 17.42
C CYS A 222 -4.47 -2.81 17.15
N LEU A 223 -4.68 -3.22 15.90
CA LEU A 223 -5.77 -4.11 15.51
C LEU A 223 -5.51 -5.55 16.00
N PRO A 224 -6.51 -6.24 16.61
CA PRO A 224 -6.31 -7.56 17.21
C PRO A 224 -5.71 -8.60 16.27
N GLN A 225 -6.29 -8.79 15.09
CA GLN A 225 -5.84 -9.79 14.12
C GLN A 225 -4.39 -9.54 13.68
N ARG A 226 -4.06 -8.28 13.40
CA ARG A 226 -2.72 -7.86 12.95
C ARG A 226 -1.67 -8.10 14.04
N ASN A 227 -1.99 -7.74 15.28
CA ASN A 227 -1.09 -7.92 16.41
C ASN A 227 -0.92 -9.40 16.78
N GLN A 228 -1.98 -10.20 16.71
CA GLN A 228 -1.91 -11.65 16.95
C GLN A 228 -1.03 -12.35 15.91
N LEU A 229 -1.17 -11.98 14.63
CA LEU A 229 -0.31 -12.50 13.57
C LEU A 229 1.16 -12.15 13.82
N ALA A 230 1.45 -10.88 14.11
CA ALA A 230 2.81 -10.43 14.41
C ALA A 230 3.38 -11.15 15.64
N GLN A 231 2.62 -11.22 16.74
CA GLN A 231 3.06 -11.87 17.98
C GLN A 231 3.38 -13.36 17.79
N LYS A 232 2.54 -14.09 17.05
CA LYS A 232 2.80 -15.50 16.72
C LYS A 232 4.03 -15.67 15.82
N PHE A 233 4.24 -14.77 14.86
CA PHE A 233 5.43 -14.84 14.01
C PHE A 233 6.70 -14.54 14.81
N PHE A 234 6.65 -13.57 15.71
CA PHE A 234 7.76 -13.16 16.58
C PHE A 234 8.23 -14.22 17.57
N SER A 235 7.43 -15.23 17.91
CA SER A 235 7.94 -16.35 18.73
C SER A 235 8.98 -17.20 18.01
N PHE A 236 9.15 -17.03 16.70
CA PHE A 236 10.07 -17.83 15.89
C PHE A 236 11.26 -17.06 15.32
N ILE A 237 11.32 -15.73 15.46
CA ILE A 237 12.35 -14.91 14.81
C ILE A 237 12.79 -13.73 15.67
N SER A 238 14.05 -13.29 15.53
CA SER A 238 14.53 -12.09 16.20
C SER A 238 13.96 -10.83 15.54
N TYR A 239 13.47 -9.91 16.37
CA TYR A 239 12.77 -8.74 15.89
C TYR A 239 12.92 -7.52 16.80
N HIS A 240 12.82 -6.35 16.19
CA HIS A 240 12.50 -5.11 16.88
C HIS A 240 11.11 -4.63 16.46
N SER A 241 10.32 -4.26 17.45
CA SER A 241 8.98 -3.72 17.32
C SER A 241 8.93 -2.31 17.88
N PHE A 242 8.74 -1.37 16.97
CA PHE A 242 8.61 0.06 17.22
C PHE A 242 7.12 0.48 17.21
N GLY A 243 6.86 1.76 17.49
CA GLY A 243 5.50 2.28 17.61
C GLY A 243 4.84 1.87 18.93
N LYS A 244 3.50 1.96 18.99
CA LYS A 244 2.73 1.66 20.22
C LYS A 244 2.45 0.16 20.42
N CYS A 245 2.36 -0.61 19.34
CA CYS A 245 1.91 -2.00 19.38
C CYS A 245 3.07 -2.97 19.58
N LEU A 246 2.96 -3.88 20.57
CA LEU A 246 4.00 -4.87 20.93
C LEU A 246 5.41 -4.26 21.02
N ASN A 247 5.54 -3.01 21.49
CA ASN A 247 6.83 -2.34 21.53
C ASN A 247 7.80 -3.14 22.42
N ASN A 248 9.00 -3.46 21.91
CA ASN A 248 10.03 -4.17 22.66
C ASN A 248 11.38 -3.43 22.69
N VAL A 249 11.44 -2.23 22.11
CA VAL A 249 12.65 -1.41 22.01
C VAL A 249 12.71 -0.31 23.06
N GLY A 250 11.68 -0.12 23.88
CA GLY A 250 11.66 0.88 24.95
C GLY A 250 11.04 2.22 24.54
N GLY A 251 10.21 2.25 23.49
CA GLY A 251 9.43 3.42 23.08
C GLY A 251 9.58 3.82 21.61
N PRO A 252 8.79 4.80 21.14
CA PRO A 252 8.75 5.16 19.72
C PRO A 252 10.00 5.94 19.24
N ASN A 253 10.67 6.68 20.12
CA ASN A 253 11.82 7.52 19.76
C ASN A 253 13.18 6.83 19.93
N VAL A 254 13.20 5.57 20.37
CA VAL A 254 14.46 4.81 20.59
C VAL A 254 15.20 4.55 19.28
N ALA A 255 14.52 4.64 18.14
CA ALA A 255 15.16 4.49 16.83
C ALA A 255 16.34 5.46 16.63
N LEU A 256 16.28 6.70 17.13
CA LEU A 256 17.43 7.63 17.05
C LEU A 256 18.55 7.32 18.04
N SER A 257 18.25 6.65 19.15
CA SER A 257 19.28 6.14 20.05
C SER A 257 20.00 4.94 19.44
N LEU A 258 19.28 4.11 18.66
CA LEU A 258 19.85 2.97 17.94
C LEU A 258 20.59 3.39 16.66
N TYR A 259 20.11 4.44 16.00
CA TYR A 259 20.61 4.93 14.70
C TYR A 259 20.71 6.47 14.71
N PRO A 260 21.72 7.06 15.37
CA PRO A 260 21.89 8.51 15.45
C PRO A 260 22.02 9.18 14.07
N GLU A 261 22.58 8.49 13.08
CA GLU A 261 22.71 8.93 11.69
C GLU A 261 21.35 9.19 11.00
N CYS A 262 20.27 8.59 11.51
CA CYS A 262 18.92 8.81 10.98
C CYS A 262 18.31 10.16 11.39
N SER A 263 18.99 10.96 12.21
CA SER A 263 18.54 12.30 12.59
C SER A 263 18.44 13.25 11.39
N MET A 264 17.43 14.13 11.37
CA MET A 264 17.19 15.11 10.30
C MET A 264 17.85 16.48 10.58
N GLY A 265 18.66 16.60 11.63
CA GLY A 265 19.38 17.81 12.03
C GLY A 265 19.09 18.27 13.48
N GLU A 266 19.88 19.21 13.99
CA GLU A 266 19.87 19.61 15.41
C GLU A 266 18.63 20.41 15.85
N ASN A 267 17.87 21.01 14.93
CA ASN A 267 16.80 21.96 15.24
C ASN A 267 15.37 21.41 15.10
N SER A 268 15.20 20.12 14.79
CA SER A 268 13.88 19.49 14.71
C SER A 268 13.60 18.64 15.96
N VAL A 269 12.45 18.82 16.60
CA VAL A 269 11.96 17.87 17.60
C VAL A 269 11.75 16.54 16.88
N PRO A 270 12.51 15.48 17.20
CA PRO A 270 12.44 14.25 16.44
C PRO A 270 11.12 13.54 16.72
N HIS A 271 10.34 13.30 15.68
CA HIS A 271 9.20 12.40 15.75
C HIS A 271 9.57 11.03 15.21
N TRP A 272 9.01 9.98 15.82
CA TRP A 272 9.32 8.59 15.45
C TRP A 272 9.14 8.26 13.97
N TRP A 273 8.25 8.97 13.26
CA TRP A 273 7.99 8.76 11.84
C TRP A 273 9.05 9.40 10.93
N ASP A 274 9.83 10.37 11.41
CA ASP A 274 10.81 11.11 10.61
C ASP A 274 12.00 10.23 10.18
N HIS A 275 12.31 9.21 10.97
CA HIS A 275 13.45 8.30 10.80
C HIS A 275 13.04 6.87 10.48
N LEU A 276 11.76 6.63 10.19
CA LEU A 276 11.20 5.29 9.95
C LEU A 276 11.94 4.54 8.82
N HIS A 277 12.16 5.20 7.68
CA HIS A 277 12.84 4.58 6.53
C HIS A 277 14.30 4.27 6.82
N CYS A 278 15.02 5.24 7.38
CA CYS A 278 16.41 5.04 7.74
C CYS A 278 16.57 3.91 8.76
N ALA A 279 15.74 3.86 9.81
CA ALA A 279 15.77 2.77 10.79
C ALA A 279 15.47 1.40 10.14
N MET A 280 14.44 1.30 9.28
CA MET A 280 14.15 0.08 8.51
C MET A 280 15.36 -0.38 7.68
N SER A 281 16.16 0.55 7.16
CA SER A 281 17.29 0.26 6.29
C SER A 281 18.42 -0.53 6.95
N HIS A 282 18.49 -0.59 8.28
CA HIS A 282 19.47 -1.41 8.99
C HIS A 282 19.05 -2.88 9.12
N TYR A 283 17.81 -3.23 8.76
CA TYR A 283 17.29 -4.60 8.86
C TYR A 283 17.26 -5.25 7.48
N LYS A 284 17.46 -6.57 7.47
CA LYS A 284 17.30 -7.38 6.27
C LYS A 284 15.82 -7.45 5.86
N PHE A 285 14.93 -7.57 6.85
CA PHE A 285 13.51 -7.76 6.60
C PHE A 285 12.66 -6.74 7.34
N VAL A 286 11.56 -6.35 6.71
CA VAL A 286 10.52 -5.52 7.33
C VAL A 286 9.20 -6.28 7.26
N LEU A 287 8.56 -6.46 8.42
CA LEU A 287 7.24 -7.07 8.49
C LEU A 287 6.17 -6.04 8.07
N ALA A 288 5.53 -6.26 6.92
CA ALA A 288 4.53 -5.38 6.33
C ALA A 288 3.15 -6.05 6.37
N ILE A 289 2.43 -5.92 7.49
CA ILE A 289 1.07 -6.45 7.64
C ILE A 289 0.06 -5.32 7.44
N GLU A 290 -0.90 -5.53 6.55
CA GLU A 290 -1.99 -4.59 6.35
C GLU A 290 -2.98 -4.55 7.51
N ASN A 291 -3.70 -3.43 7.61
CA ASN A 291 -4.80 -3.31 8.57
C ASN A 291 -5.98 -4.22 8.19
N THR A 292 -6.13 -4.50 6.90
CA THR A 292 -7.19 -5.35 6.33
C THR A 292 -6.60 -6.07 5.12
N MET A 293 -6.79 -7.38 5.03
CA MET A 293 -6.31 -8.19 3.90
C MET A 293 -7.43 -8.27 2.86
N THR A 294 -7.43 -7.34 1.91
CA THR A 294 -8.43 -7.28 0.84
C THR A 294 -7.76 -7.03 -0.50
N GLU A 295 -8.41 -7.44 -1.58
CA GLU A 295 -7.92 -7.28 -2.95
C GLU A 295 -7.48 -5.85 -3.24
N SER A 296 -6.34 -5.68 -3.89
CA SER A 296 -5.74 -4.40 -4.31
C SER A 296 -5.36 -3.42 -3.19
N TYR A 297 -5.64 -3.72 -1.91
CA TYR A 297 -5.26 -2.85 -0.79
C TYR A 297 -3.80 -3.08 -0.39
N VAL A 298 -2.89 -2.54 -1.20
CA VAL A 298 -1.44 -2.54 -0.97
C VAL A 298 -1.03 -1.13 -0.56
N THR A 299 -0.67 -0.94 0.71
CA THR A 299 -0.45 0.38 1.30
C THR A 299 1.02 0.77 1.38
N GLU A 300 1.29 1.92 1.98
CA GLU A 300 2.64 2.46 2.19
C GLU A 300 3.56 1.49 2.92
N LYS A 301 3.02 0.59 3.75
CA LYS A 301 3.81 -0.34 4.58
C LYS A 301 4.73 -1.23 3.73
N LEU A 302 4.22 -1.74 2.61
CA LEU A 302 5.00 -2.55 1.68
C LEU A 302 6.04 -1.67 0.97
N TYR A 303 5.63 -0.51 0.48
CA TYR A 303 6.53 0.36 -0.28
C TYR A 303 7.63 0.98 0.59
N TYR A 304 7.36 1.24 1.88
CA TYR A 304 8.36 1.61 2.88
C TYR A 304 9.45 0.56 3.05
N ALA A 305 9.03 -0.69 3.17
CA ALA A 305 9.96 -1.81 3.28
C ALA A 305 10.85 -1.88 2.03
N LEU A 306 10.26 -1.80 0.84
CA LEU A 306 11.02 -1.74 -0.41
C LEU A 306 12.00 -0.56 -0.39
N ASP A 307 11.50 0.67 -0.20
CA ASP A 307 12.26 1.91 -0.33
C ASP A 307 13.38 2.06 0.71
N SER A 308 13.23 1.44 1.88
CA SER A 308 14.31 1.34 2.88
C SER A 308 15.45 0.40 2.49
N GLY A 309 15.34 -0.33 1.38
CA GLY A 309 16.32 -1.35 0.99
C GLY A 309 16.25 -2.62 1.83
N ALA A 310 15.12 -2.89 2.49
CA ALA A 310 14.83 -4.16 3.14
C ALA A 310 13.93 -5.03 2.26
N VAL A 311 13.87 -6.33 2.55
CA VAL A 311 12.93 -7.26 1.90
C VAL A 311 11.61 -7.29 2.70
N PRO A 312 10.46 -6.92 2.11
CA PRO A 312 9.17 -6.96 2.80
C PRO A 312 8.72 -8.40 3.05
N ILE A 313 8.31 -8.69 4.29
CA ILE A 313 7.51 -9.87 4.64
C ILE A 313 6.05 -9.42 4.67
N TYR A 314 5.30 -9.72 3.62
CA TYR A 314 4.00 -9.11 3.37
C TYR A 314 2.82 -10.01 3.76
N PHE A 315 1.82 -9.39 4.38
CA PHE A 315 0.50 -9.99 4.65
C PHE A 315 -0.58 -8.95 4.36
N GLY A 316 -1.33 -9.12 3.26
CA GLY A 316 -2.28 -8.10 2.81
C GLY A 316 -3.08 -8.55 1.59
N ALA A 317 -3.03 -7.78 0.51
CA ALA A 317 -3.79 -8.07 -0.70
C ALA A 317 -3.39 -9.44 -1.32
N PRO A 318 -4.35 -10.33 -1.63
CA PRO A 318 -4.07 -11.63 -2.25
C PRO A 318 -3.46 -11.51 -3.65
N ASN A 319 -3.67 -10.38 -4.33
CA ASN A 319 -3.13 -10.06 -5.65
C ASN A 319 -1.97 -9.04 -5.59
N VAL A 320 -1.21 -9.00 -4.48
CA VAL A 320 -0.07 -8.06 -4.31
C VAL A 320 0.93 -8.07 -5.47
N TRP A 321 1.12 -9.22 -6.11
CA TRP A 321 2.02 -9.42 -7.25
C TRP A 321 1.63 -8.60 -8.50
N ASP A 322 0.39 -8.09 -8.55
CA ASP A 322 -0.03 -7.15 -9.58
C ASP A 322 0.53 -5.74 -9.37
N PHE A 323 1.08 -5.44 -8.19
CA PHE A 323 1.51 -4.11 -7.77
C PHE A 323 3.02 -3.98 -7.56
N VAL A 324 3.75 -5.11 -7.49
CA VAL A 324 5.18 -5.15 -7.16
C VAL A 324 6.00 -5.86 -8.25
N PRO A 325 7.33 -5.66 -8.30
CA PRO A 325 8.19 -6.44 -9.19
C PRO A 325 8.19 -7.93 -8.82
N PRO A 326 8.52 -8.83 -9.77
CA PRO A 326 8.75 -10.23 -9.43
C PRO A 326 9.89 -10.36 -8.43
N ASN A 327 9.78 -11.36 -7.55
CA ASN A 327 10.80 -11.68 -6.54
C ASN A 327 11.20 -10.47 -5.66
N SER A 328 10.31 -9.51 -5.41
CA SER A 328 10.65 -8.33 -4.59
C SER A 328 10.18 -8.42 -3.14
N ILE A 329 9.32 -9.39 -2.82
CA ILE A 329 8.71 -9.57 -1.49
C ILE A 329 8.66 -11.04 -1.09
N ILE A 330 8.58 -11.28 0.21
CA ILE A 330 8.21 -12.57 0.78
C ILE A 330 6.71 -12.50 1.10
N ASP A 331 5.89 -13.20 0.31
CA ASP A 331 4.45 -13.32 0.58
C ASP A 331 4.22 -14.33 1.70
N GLY A 332 4.03 -13.84 2.92
CA GLY A 332 3.90 -14.66 4.12
C GLY A 332 2.65 -15.54 4.10
N SER A 333 1.65 -15.24 3.27
CA SER A 333 0.44 -16.04 3.12
C SER A 333 0.64 -17.36 2.36
N LYS A 334 1.80 -17.53 1.70
CA LYS A 334 2.12 -18.71 0.89
C LYS A 334 2.84 -19.82 1.65
N PHE A 335 3.16 -19.59 2.92
CA PHE A 335 3.79 -20.59 3.79
C PHE A 335 2.73 -21.40 4.54
N SER A 336 3.02 -22.68 4.80
CA SER A 336 2.10 -23.57 5.51
C SER A 336 1.99 -23.21 6.99
N SER A 337 3.01 -22.56 7.56
CA SER A 337 3.02 -22.06 8.94
C SER A 337 3.96 -20.86 9.12
N LEU A 338 3.82 -20.16 10.26
CA LEU A 338 4.70 -19.05 10.61
C LEU A 338 6.11 -19.52 11.00
N GLU A 339 6.23 -20.74 11.49
CA GLU A 339 7.48 -21.45 11.78
C GLU A 339 8.25 -21.74 10.49
N GLU A 340 7.56 -22.19 9.45
CA GLU A 340 8.16 -22.41 8.12
C GLU A 340 8.64 -21.08 7.53
N LEU A 341 7.80 -20.04 7.57
CA LEU A 341 8.17 -18.69 7.15
C LEU A 341 9.41 -18.18 7.90
N ALA A 342 9.45 -18.31 9.23
CA ALA A 342 10.59 -17.88 10.03
C ALA A 342 11.86 -18.68 9.71
N SER A 343 11.73 -19.98 9.43
CA SER A 343 12.86 -20.83 9.02
C SER A 343 13.41 -20.39 7.67
N TYR A 344 12.54 -20.14 6.69
CA TYR A 344 12.92 -19.60 5.39
C TYR A 344 13.66 -18.25 5.51
N ILE A 345 13.16 -17.34 6.34
CA ILE A 345 13.78 -16.02 6.54
C ILE A 345 15.17 -16.14 7.17
N LYS A 346 15.36 -17.05 8.14
CA LYS A 346 16.68 -17.29 8.73
C LYS A 346 17.66 -17.87 7.71
N GLU A 347 17.21 -18.80 6.87
CA GLU A 347 18.04 -19.34 5.78
C GLU A 347 18.41 -18.26 4.77
N LEU A 348 17.46 -17.43 4.37
CA LEU A 348 17.69 -16.31 3.47
C LEU A 348 18.62 -15.24 4.09
N ALA A 349 18.55 -15.02 5.40
CA ALA A 349 19.45 -14.12 6.11
C ALA A 349 20.92 -14.57 6.04
N ASP A 350 21.17 -15.86 5.88
CA ASP A 350 22.52 -16.45 5.81
C ASP A 350 22.95 -16.79 4.37
N ASP A 351 22.21 -16.31 3.37
CA ASP A 351 22.52 -16.49 1.94
C ASP A 351 22.60 -15.12 1.24
N PRO A 352 23.81 -14.55 1.06
CA PRO A 352 23.98 -13.23 0.46
C PRO A 352 23.47 -13.17 -0.99
N ILE A 353 23.55 -14.26 -1.73
CA ILE A 353 23.15 -14.30 -3.14
C ILE A 353 21.63 -14.35 -3.23
N ALA A 354 20.99 -15.26 -2.51
CA ALA A 354 19.53 -15.36 -2.49
C ALA A 354 18.89 -14.08 -1.95
N TYR A 355 19.46 -13.47 -0.90
CA TYR A 355 18.99 -12.20 -0.38
C TYR A 355 19.15 -11.07 -1.41
N ALA A 356 20.32 -10.95 -2.05
CA ALA A 356 20.58 -9.93 -3.06
C ALA A 356 19.61 -10.02 -4.26
N GLU A 357 19.18 -11.23 -4.62
CA GLU A 357 18.22 -11.45 -5.70
C GLU A 357 16.85 -10.80 -5.45
N TYR A 358 16.46 -10.60 -4.18
CA TYR A 358 15.24 -9.86 -3.83
C TYR A 358 15.29 -8.37 -4.20
N HIS A 359 16.48 -7.86 -4.51
CA HIS A 359 16.70 -6.50 -4.96
C HIS A 359 17.09 -6.41 -6.45
N ALA A 360 17.16 -7.54 -7.16
CA ALA A 360 17.60 -7.58 -8.56
C ALA A 360 16.73 -6.71 -9.49
N TRP A 361 15.43 -6.58 -9.20
CA TRP A 361 14.51 -5.69 -9.93
C TRP A 361 14.96 -4.21 -9.94
N ARG A 362 15.77 -3.78 -8.97
CA ARG A 362 16.35 -2.43 -8.93
C ARG A 362 17.50 -2.26 -9.91
N ARG A 363 18.29 -3.32 -10.12
CA ARG A 363 19.50 -3.32 -10.95
C ARG A 363 19.21 -3.68 -12.41
N CYS A 364 18.24 -4.58 -12.62
CA CYS A 364 18.01 -5.22 -13.91
C CYS A 364 16.87 -4.60 -14.72
N GLY A 365 16.27 -3.54 -14.20
CA GLY A 365 15.10 -2.88 -14.79
C GLY A 365 13.81 -3.36 -14.16
N VAL A 366 12.86 -2.42 -14.04
CA VAL A 366 11.55 -2.68 -13.46
C VAL A 366 10.72 -3.55 -14.40
N MET A 367 10.24 -4.69 -13.88
CA MET A 367 9.34 -5.61 -14.58
C MET A 367 7.91 -5.54 -14.02
N GLY A 368 6.96 -6.09 -14.76
CA GLY A 368 5.55 -6.12 -14.37
C GLY A 368 4.93 -4.72 -14.34
N ASN A 369 3.99 -4.50 -13.43
CA ASN A 369 3.24 -3.26 -13.35
C ASN A 369 3.88 -2.20 -12.44
N TYR A 370 4.99 -2.47 -11.76
CA TYR A 370 5.49 -1.60 -10.69
C TYR A 370 5.72 -0.13 -11.10
N GLY A 371 6.22 0.10 -12.32
CA GLY A 371 6.33 1.46 -12.87
C GLY A 371 4.97 2.15 -13.00
N LYS A 372 3.96 1.44 -13.51
CA LYS A 372 2.58 1.93 -13.55
C LYS A 372 2.00 2.11 -12.16
N THR A 373 2.26 1.18 -11.22
CA THR A 373 1.83 1.30 -9.83
C THR A 373 2.30 2.62 -9.22
N ARG A 374 3.57 2.99 -9.42
CA ARG A 374 4.14 4.27 -8.98
C ARG A 374 3.52 5.45 -9.72
N ALA A 375 3.35 5.33 -11.04
CA ALA A 375 2.74 6.37 -11.88
C ALA A 375 1.25 6.61 -11.60
N THR A 376 0.54 5.65 -11.01
CA THR A 376 -0.88 5.75 -10.61
C THR A 376 -1.03 6.07 -9.12
N SER A 377 0.02 6.59 -8.48
CA SER A 377 0.01 6.98 -7.07
C SER A 377 -0.51 8.41 -6.85
N LEU A 378 -0.50 8.83 -5.58
CA LEU A 378 -0.80 10.22 -5.18
C LEU A 378 0.12 11.25 -5.88
N ASP A 379 1.35 10.86 -6.23
CA ASP A 379 2.39 11.74 -6.82
C ASP A 379 1.96 12.41 -8.12
N THR A 380 1.15 11.71 -8.91
CA THR A 380 0.67 12.16 -10.22
C THR A 380 -0.83 12.46 -10.21
N LEU A 381 -1.50 12.29 -9.06
CA LEU A 381 -2.95 12.45 -8.94
C LEU A 381 -3.48 13.80 -9.46
N PRO A 382 -2.80 14.96 -9.24
CA PRO A 382 -3.31 16.23 -9.72
C PRO A 382 -3.59 16.24 -11.23
N CYS A 383 -2.61 15.85 -12.05
CA CYS A 383 -2.79 15.82 -13.50
C CYS A 383 -3.83 14.81 -13.94
N ARG A 384 -3.81 13.60 -13.36
CA ARG A 384 -4.76 12.53 -13.71
C ARG A 384 -6.20 12.91 -13.37
N LEU A 385 -6.41 13.55 -12.22
CA LEU A 385 -7.71 14.08 -11.82
C LEU A 385 -8.16 15.22 -12.75
N CYS A 386 -7.28 16.18 -13.04
CA CYS A 386 -7.60 17.30 -13.92
C CYS A 386 -7.97 16.82 -15.33
N GLU A 387 -7.32 15.78 -15.87
CA GLU A 387 -7.70 15.20 -17.15
C GLU A 387 -9.12 14.62 -17.11
N PHE A 388 -9.46 13.94 -16.01
CA PHE A 388 -10.78 13.35 -15.82
C PHE A 388 -11.88 14.43 -15.67
N VAL A 389 -11.59 15.49 -14.92
CA VAL A 389 -12.45 16.67 -14.79
C VAL A 389 -12.65 17.37 -16.13
N SER A 390 -11.58 17.53 -16.90
CA SER A 390 -11.59 18.11 -18.26
C SER A 390 -12.50 17.33 -19.20
N ARG A 391 -12.39 15.98 -19.22
CA ARG A 391 -13.25 15.09 -20.01
C ARG A 391 -14.73 15.19 -19.62
N LYS A 392 -15.03 15.45 -18.35
CA LYS A 392 -16.41 15.67 -17.86
C LYS A 392 -16.94 17.09 -18.13
N GLY A 393 -16.08 18.03 -18.53
CA GLY A 393 -16.44 19.43 -18.79
C GLY A 393 -16.45 20.33 -17.54
N GLY A 394 -15.78 19.91 -16.46
CA GLY A 394 -15.64 20.68 -15.23
C GLY A 394 -16.98 21.14 -14.66
N ARG A 395 -17.04 22.39 -14.18
CA ARG A 395 -18.29 22.99 -13.64
C ARG A 395 -19.42 23.11 -14.67
N ASN A 396 -19.12 23.00 -15.97
CA ASN A 396 -20.12 23.03 -17.05
C ASN A 396 -20.74 21.66 -17.33
N ALA A 397 -20.25 20.60 -16.67
CA ALA A 397 -20.82 19.26 -16.75
C ALA A 397 -22.30 19.26 -16.40
N ARG A 398 -23.08 18.42 -17.10
CA ARG A 398 -24.52 18.23 -16.81
C ARG A 398 -24.70 17.85 -15.33
N ALA A 399 -25.49 18.62 -14.60
CA ALA A 399 -25.94 18.25 -13.26
C ALA A 399 -27.05 17.20 -13.42
N LEU A 400 -26.91 16.08 -12.70
CA LEU A 400 -27.92 15.02 -12.62
C LEU A 400 -28.96 15.34 -11.55
#